data_AF-A0A7S4IA55-F1
#
_entry.id   AF-A0A7S4IA55-F1
#
_cell.length_a   1.000
_cell.length_b   1.000
_cell.length_c   1.000
_cell.angle_alpha   90.00
_cell.angle_beta   90.00
_cell.angle_gamma   90.00
#
_symmetry.space_group_name_H-M   'P 1'
#
loop_
_entity.id
_entity.type
_entity.pdbx_description
1 polymer ?
#
loop_
_entity_poly.entity_id
_entity_poly.type
_entity_poly.pdbx_seq_one_letter_code
_entity_poly.pdbx_strand_id
1 'polypeptide(L)'
;EVPLQFWFVLSAPRDDSIIEEADMFRDIMFCNIPEVDQPGVSTRPVKTFGFFQMAHKAVPRAEFYFKTDEHTFPDMFDILSAIKEWEQSQNQSVGKRHYGGLLHQKSSPIRDPTSPWFVPKEAYGEDLYPAYHSGAFFYLTNSLARCVAESSTNPLLPYIPVEDAGVGILLKQFCQPFDIQNMYQIFDWTLTLLPNPVKYNERLEVIIQNSRAAVVLEVKGEGNLLRLYESRYGNDAQTIPRYTYHVLNQKFLDFCKHQGT
;
A
#
# COMPACT_ATOMS: atom_id res chain seq x y z
N GLU A 1 6.26 -21.76 0.90
CA GLU A 1 5.93 -20.49 0.22
C GLU A 1 4.66 -19.94 0.83
N VAL A 2 4.62 -18.64 1.17
CA VAL A 2 3.36 -17.97 1.56
C VAL A 2 2.72 -17.48 0.26
N PRO A 3 1.53 -17.95 -0.12
CA PRO A 3 0.89 -17.52 -1.35
C PRO A 3 0.46 -16.06 -1.21
N LEU A 4 1.19 -15.15 -1.86
CA LEU A 4 0.82 -13.74 -2.00
C LEU A 4 0.07 -13.54 -3.31
N GLN A 5 -1.00 -12.76 -3.28
CA GLN A 5 -1.73 -12.31 -4.46
C GLN A 5 -1.70 -10.79 -4.50
N PHE A 6 -1.44 -10.24 -5.68
CA PHE A 6 -1.33 -8.80 -5.90
C PHE A 6 -2.45 -8.36 -6.83
N TRP A 7 -3.01 -7.18 -6.56
CA TRP A 7 -3.91 -6.51 -7.47
C TRP A 7 -3.62 -5.02 -7.54
N PHE A 8 -3.73 -4.46 -8.74
CA PHE A 8 -3.71 -3.03 -8.98
C PHE A 8 -5.14 -2.52 -9.11
N VAL A 9 -5.45 -1.37 -8.50
CA VAL A 9 -6.81 -0.81 -8.50
C VAL A 9 -6.83 0.47 -9.32
N LEU A 10 -7.44 0.43 -10.51
CA LEU A 10 -7.39 1.52 -11.50
C LEU A 10 -8.78 2.11 -11.77
N SER A 11 -8.84 3.44 -11.95
CA SER A 11 -10.03 4.17 -12.41
C SER A 11 -10.15 4.17 -13.93
N ALA A 12 -11.24 4.76 -14.43
CA ALA A 12 -11.37 5.19 -15.82
C ALA A 12 -10.70 6.57 -16.06
N PRO A 13 -10.40 6.94 -17.32
CA PRO A 13 -10.52 6.13 -18.54
C PRO A 13 -9.39 5.09 -18.66
N ARG A 14 -9.61 4.08 -19.52
CA ARG A 14 -8.66 3.01 -19.82
C ARG A 14 -8.29 3.12 -21.29
N ASP A 15 -7.02 2.97 -21.61
CA ASP A 15 -6.56 2.82 -22.99
C ASP A 15 -6.39 1.34 -23.35
N ASP A 16 -6.20 1.06 -24.65
CA ASP A 16 -6.03 -0.30 -25.16
C ASP A 16 -4.84 -1.00 -24.49
N SER A 17 -3.80 -0.25 -24.15
CA SER A 17 -2.62 -0.81 -23.48
C SER A 17 -2.99 -1.38 -22.11
N ILE A 18 -3.76 -0.66 -21.30
CA ILE A 18 -4.17 -1.10 -19.96
C ILE A 18 -5.11 -2.30 -20.05
N ILE A 19 -5.91 -2.39 -21.11
CA ILE A 19 -6.78 -3.55 -21.37
C ILE A 19 -5.94 -4.78 -21.71
N GLU A 20 -4.97 -4.65 -22.62
CA GLU A 20 -4.05 -5.74 -22.98
C GLU A 20 -3.26 -6.25 -21.77
N GLU A 21 -2.83 -5.35 -20.89
CA GLU A 21 -2.14 -5.67 -19.64
C GLU A 21 -3.03 -6.47 -18.68
N ALA A 22 -4.28 -6.02 -18.49
CA ALA A 22 -5.24 -6.72 -17.65
C ALA A 22 -5.54 -8.13 -18.18
N ASP A 23 -5.63 -8.29 -19.50
CA ASP A 23 -5.86 -9.60 -20.14
C ASP A 23 -4.67 -10.55 -19.95
N MET A 24 -3.45 -10.01 -20.01
CA MET A 24 -2.21 -10.76 -19.87
C MET A 24 -1.94 -11.21 -18.43
N PHE A 25 -2.11 -10.32 -17.44
CA PHE A 25 -1.69 -10.59 -16.05
C PHE A 25 -2.83 -10.92 -15.09
N ARG A 26 -4.05 -10.49 -15.40
CA ARG A 26 -5.27 -10.79 -14.60
C ARG A 26 -5.17 -10.34 -13.14
N ASP A 27 -4.40 -9.29 -12.89
CA ASP A 27 -4.14 -8.69 -11.59
C ASP A 27 -4.64 -7.24 -11.51
N ILE A 28 -5.50 -6.80 -12.42
CA ILE A 28 -6.08 -5.45 -12.41
C ILE A 28 -7.56 -5.49 -12.00
N MET A 29 -7.89 -4.74 -10.94
CA MET A 29 -9.26 -4.41 -10.55
C MET A 29 -9.64 -3.03 -11.08
N PHE A 30 -10.59 -3.00 -12.01
CA PHE A 30 -11.06 -1.74 -12.55
C PHE A 30 -12.27 -1.17 -11.79
N CYS A 31 -12.15 0.07 -11.34
CA CYS A 31 -13.25 0.90 -10.87
C CYS A 31 -13.82 1.71 -12.05
N ASN A 32 -15.13 1.63 -12.29
CA ASN A 32 -15.78 2.40 -13.35
C ASN A 32 -16.17 3.81 -12.88
N ILE A 33 -15.19 4.55 -12.39
CA ILE A 33 -15.28 5.92 -11.90
C ILE A 33 -14.14 6.73 -12.51
N PRO A 34 -14.30 8.03 -12.79
CA PRO A 34 -13.18 8.86 -13.22
C PRO A 34 -12.12 9.00 -12.11
N GLU A 35 -10.85 9.05 -12.50
CA GLU A 35 -9.81 9.49 -11.58
C GLU A 35 -10.01 10.97 -11.25
N VAL A 36 -10.15 11.28 -9.96
CA VAL A 36 -10.23 12.64 -9.45
C VAL A 36 -9.31 12.73 -8.25
N ASP A 37 -8.42 13.70 -8.27
CA ASP A 37 -7.51 14.01 -7.16
C ASP A 37 -7.45 15.53 -6.99
N GLN A 38 -8.47 16.08 -6.33
CA GLN A 38 -8.60 17.51 -6.06
C GLN A 38 -8.83 17.74 -4.56
N PRO A 39 -8.43 18.89 -4.00
CA PRO A 39 -8.73 19.22 -2.60
C PRO A 39 -10.22 19.02 -2.27
N GLY A 40 -10.50 18.18 -1.28
CA GLY A 40 -11.87 17.90 -0.83
C GLY A 40 -12.63 16.85 -1.65
N VAL A 41 -12.11 16.38 -2.78
CA VAL A 41 -12.73 15.33 -3.62
C VAL A 41 -11.65 14.44 -4.23
N SER A 42 -11.59 13.19 -3.74
CA SER A 42 -10.66 12.17 -4.23
C SER A 42 -11.36 10.85 -4.56
N THR A 43 -10.84 10.14 -5.54
CA THR A 43 -11.29 8.80 -5.94
C THR A 43 -10.68 7.69 -5.06
N ARG A 44 -9.59 7.98 -4.32
CA ARG A 44 -8.86 7.02 -3.47
C ARG A 44 -9.75 6.29 -2.45
N PRO A 45 -10.71 6.93 -1.75
CA PRO A 45 -11.59 6.24 -0.79
C PRO A 45 -12.43 5.15 -1.46
N VAL A 46 -12.98 5.44 -2.64
CA VAL A 46 -13.81 4.48 -3.39
C VAL A 46 -12.96 3.29 -3.85
N LYS A 47 -11.74 3.55 -4.35
CA LYS A 47 -10.79 2.49 -4.71
C LYS A 47 -10.43 1.61 -3.53
N THR A 48 -10.06 2.20 -2.40
CA THR A 48 -9.65 1.48 -1.19
C THR A 48 -10.78 0.61 -0.65
N PHE A 49 -11.99 1.15 -0.52
CA PHE A 49 -13.13 0.36 -0.05
C PHE A 49 -13.58 -0.69 -1.08
N GLY A 50 -13.55 -0.36 -2.37
CA GLY A 50 -13.85 -1.27 -3.46
C GLY A 50 -12.86 -2.45 -3.52
N PHE A 51 -11.58 -2.19 -3.24
CA PHE A 51 -10.56 -3.23 -3.10
C PHE A 51 -10.93 -4.21 -1.97
N PHE A 52 -11.24 -3.73 -0.76
CA PHE A 52 -11.59 -4.64 0.33
C PHE A 52 -12.84 -5.47 0.02
N GLN A 53 -13.85 -4.87 -0.63
CA GLN A 53 -15.04 -5.58 -1.09
C GLN A 53 -14.70 -6.70 -2.08
N MET A 54 -13.92 -6.39 -3.11
CA MET A 54 -13.59 -7.33 -4.18
C MET A 54 -12.58 -8.38 -3.73
N ALA A 55 -11.51 -7.98 -3.05
CA ALA A 55 -10.49 -8.87 -2.53
C ALA A 55 -11.07 -9.88 -1.54
N HIS A 56 -11.92 -9.44 -0.60
CA HIS A 56 -12.56 -10.36 0.34
C HIS A 56 -13.53 -11.33 -0.36
N LYS A 57 -14.19 -10.90 -1.43
CA LYS A 57 -15.03 -11.79 -2.25
C LYS A 57 -14.20 -12.80 -3.03
N ALA A 58 -13.06 -12.38 -3.59
CA ALA A 58 -12.18 -13.23 -4.40
C ALA A 58 -11.40 -14.24 -3.56
N VAL A 59 -10.87 -13.82 -2.41
CA VAL A 59 -10.01 -14.64 -1.54
C VAL A 59 -10.47 -14.58 -0.08
N PRO A 60 -11.68 -15.05 0.25
CA PRO A 60 -12.29 -14.88 1.57
C PRO A 60 -11.50 -15.54 2.72
N ARG A 61 -10.54 -16.42 2.41
CA ARG A 61 -9.70 -17.11 3.39
C ARG A 61 -8.29 -16.51 3.52
N ALA A 62 -7.98 -15.40 2.86
CA ALA A 62 -6.70 -14.71 3.04
C ALA A 62 -6.56 -14.30 4.52
N GLU A 63 -5.41 -14.59 5.12
CA GLU A 63 -5.15 -14.31 6.53
C GLU A 63 -5.03 -12.79 6.79
N PHE A 64 -4.38 -12.11 5.85
CA PHE A 64 -4.14 -10.67 5.85
C PHE A 64 -4.49 -10.07 4.49
N TYR A 65 -4.95 -8.83 4.52
CA TYR A 65 -5.20 -7.99 3.36
C TYR A 65 -4.35 -6.74 3.51
N PHE A 66 -3.59 -6.41 2.46
CA PHE A 66 -2.64 -5.31 2.46
C PHE A 66 -3.12 -4.24 1.48
N LYS A 67 -2.93 -2.97 1.86
CA LYS A 67 -2.98 -1.82 0.95
C LYS A 67 -1.62 -1.15 0.96
N THR A 68 -1.16 -0.73 -0.21
CA THR A 68 0.03 0.11 -0.36
C THR A 68 -0.17 1.08 -1.52
N ASP A 69 0.55 2.19 -1.51
CA ASP A 69 0.57 3.16 -2.61
C ASP A 69 1.48 2.69 -3.75
N GLU A 70 1.24 3.20 -4.96
CA GLU A 70 2.01 2.90 -6.18
C GLU A 70 3.50 3.27 -6.08
N HIS A 71 3.87 4.10 -5.11
CA HIS A 71 5.24 4.56 -4.88
C HIS A 71 5.86 3.98 -3.61
N THR A 72 5.20 3.02 -2.97
CA THR A 72 5.67 2.38 -1.73
C THR A 72 5.93 0.89 -1.97
N PHE A 73 7.09 0.41 -1.53
CA PHE A 73 7.50 -0.99 -1.68
C PHE A 73 7.78 -1.64 -0.31
N PRO A 74 6.74 -2.05 0.43
CA PRO A 74 6.92 -2.70 1.73
C PRO A 74 7.63 -4.05 1.59
N ASP A 75 8.61 -4.33 2.47
CA ASP A 75 9.19 -5.67 2.56
C ASP A 75 8.19 -6.63 3.22
N MET A 76 7.47 -7.36 2.37
CA MET A 76 6.42 -8.28 2.81
C MET A 76 6.96 -9.43 3.68
N PHE A 77 8.23 -9.83 3.57
CA PHE A 77 8.79 -10.89 4.41
C PHE A 77 9.05 -10.40 5.82
N ASP A 78 9.63 -9.21 5.96
CA ASP A 78 9.86 -8.58 7.26
C ASP A 78 8.54 -8.26 7.96
N ILE A 79 7.56 -7.74 7.21
CA ILE A 79 6.21 -7.48 7.73
C ILE A 79 5.54 -8.76 8.21
N LEU A 80 5.52 -9.82 7.39
CA LEU A 80 4.91 -11.09 7.79
C LEU A 80 5.65 -11.73 8.97
N SER A 81 6.97 -11.59 9.05
CA SER A 81 7.76 -12.08 10.17
C SER A 81 7.43 -11.31 11.45
N ALA A 82 7.36 -9.98 11.38
CA ALA A 82 6.99 -9.13 12.50
C ALA A 82 5.56 -9.40 12.99
N ILE A 83 4.60 -9.61 12.09
CA ILE A 83 3.23 -9.99 12.46
C ILE A 83 3.25 -11.30 13.27
N LYS A 84 3.98 -12.31 12.78
CA LYS A 84 4.08 -13.62 13.45
C LYS A 84 4.78 -13.54 14.80
N GLU A 85 5.89 -12.82 14.87
CA GLU A 85 6.63 -12.60 16.13
C GLU A 85 5.76 -11.88 17.15
N TRP A 86 5.01 -10.86 16.73
CA TRP A 86 4.07 -10.16 17.58
C TRP A 86 2.96 -11.11 18.07
N GLU A 87 2.32 -11.89 17.19
CA GLU A 87 1.26 -12.84 17.58
C GLU A 87 1.76 -13.86 18.62
N GLN A 88 2.98 -14.37 18.44
CA GLN A 88 3.66 -15.24 19.39
C GLN A 88 3.91 -14.54 20.73
N SER A 89 4.43 -13.30 20.72
CA SER A 89 4.75 -12.54 21.93
C SER A 89 3.54 -12.31 22.84
N GLN A 90 2.35 -12.24 22.24
CA GLN A 90 1.13 -11.99 22.99
C GLN A 90 0.50 -13.26 23.57
N ASN A 91 1.09 -14.45 23.34
CA ASN A 91 0.45 -15.76 23.55
C ASN A 91 -0.92 -15.83 22.85
N GLN A 92 -1.04 -15.26 21.66
CA GLN A 92 -2.32 -15.14 20.95
C GLN A 92 -2.35 -16.08 19.74
N SER A 93 -3.52 -16.67 19.49
CA SER A 93 -3.78 -17.41 18.26
C SER A 93 -4.05 -16.44 17.11
N VAL A 94 -3.62 -16.83 15.91
CA VAL A 94 -4.06 -16.31 14.61
C VAL A 94 -5.58 -16.10 14.60
N GLY A 95 -6.04 -14.91 14.21
CA GLY A 95 -7.49 -14.60 14.04
C GLY A 95 -8.07 -13.47 14.89
N LYS A 96 -7.28 -12.81 15.74
CA LYS A 96 -7.69 -11.56 16.39
C LYS A 96 -7.71 -10.39 15.40
N ARG A 97 -8.54 -9.39 15.69
CA ARG A 97 -8.83 -8.24 14.82
C ARG A 97 -7.68 -7.22 14.83
N HIS A 98 -6.57 -7.50 14.15
CA HIS A 98 -5.42 -6.59 14.06
C HIS A 98 -5.50 -5.68 12.84
N TYR A 99 -5.21 -4.41 13.08
CA TYR A 99 -4.95 -3.38 12.09
C TYR A 99 -3.54 -2.86 12.35
N GLY A 100 -2.66 -2.89 11.36
CA GLY A 100 -1.28 -2.43 11.56
C GLY A 100 -0.71 -1.74 10.33
N GLY A 101 0.35 -0.98 10.54
CA GLY A 101 1.00 -0.17 9.52
C GLY A 101 1.72 1.02 10.16
N LEU A 102 1.89 2.11 9.41
CA LEU A 102 2.48 3.34 9.95
C LEU A 102 1.43 4.18 10.67
N LEU A 103 1.49 4.23 12.01
CA LEU A 103 0.40 4.75 12.82
C LEU A 103 0.38 6.29 12.90
N HIS A 104 -0.75 6.89 12.49
CA HIS A 104 -1.12 8.26 12.80
C HIS A 104 -2.02 8.30 14.03
N GLN A 105 -1.55 8.99 15.09
CA GLN A 105 -2.34 9.26 16.29
C GLN A 105 -2.57 10.75 16.47
N LYS A 106 -3.78 11.13 16.90
CA LYS A 106 -4.15 12.52 17.25
C LYS A 106 -3.88 13.52 16.10
N SER A 107 -3.96 13.07 14.85
CA SER A 107 -3.86 13.95 13.69
C SER A 107 -5.18 14.70 13.48
N SER A 108 -5.08 15.98 13.11
CA SER A 108 -6.24 16.81 12.76
C SER A 108 -6.49 16.77 11.24
N PRO A 109 -7.77 16.87 10.81
CA PRO A 109 -8.10 17.11 9.41
C PRO A 109 -7.48 18.43 8.92
N ILE A 110 -6.87 18.43 7.73
CA ILE A 110 -6.34 19.66 7.13
C ILE A 110 -7.50 20.48 6.58
N ARG A 111 -7.66 21.71 7.08
CA ARG A 111 -8.78 22.62 6.72
C ARG A 111 -8.40 23.67 5.69
N ASP A 112 -7.18 23.62 5.17
CA ASP A 112 -6.72 24.50 4.10
C ASP A 112 -7.17 23.93 2.74
N PRO A 113 -8.05 24.64 1.99
CA PRO A 113 -8.56 24.17 0.69
C PRO A 113 -7.50 24.11 -0.41
N THR A 114 -6.28 24.62 -0.17
CA THR A 114 -5.15 24.48 -1.10
C THR A 114 -4.37 23.17 -0.90
N SER A 115 -4.59 22.47 0.23
CA SER A 115 -3.93 21.20 0.51
C SER A 115 -4.54 20.07 -0.32
N PRO A 116 -3.72 19.16 -0.89
CA PRO A 116 -4.24 17.95 -1.53
C PRO A 116 -4.98 17.04 -0.53
N TRP A 117 -4.70 17.17 0.77
CA TRP A 117 -5.37 16.43 1.84
C TRP A 117 -6.47 17.26 2.54
N PHE A 118 -7.00 18.29 1.87
CA PHE A 118 -8.09 19.11 2.40
C PHE A 118 -9.32 18.25 2.73
N VAL A 119 -9.84 18.42 3.94
CA VAL A 119 -11.11 17.85 4.39
C VAL A 119 -12.01 18.95 4.93
N PRO A 120 -13.14 19.24 4.26
CA PRO A 120 -14.07 20.28 4.70
C PRO A 120 -14.76 19.89 6.02
N LYS A 121 -15.19 20.88 6.80
CA LYS A 121 -15.80 20.66 8.11
C LYS A 121 -17.16 19.95 7.99
N GLU A 122 -17.82 20.13 6.85
CA GLU A 122 -19.07 19.49 6.47
C GLU A 122 -18.88 17.99 6.22
N ALA A 123 -17.71 17.57 5.71
CA ALA A 123 -17.40 16.15 5.51
C ALA A 123 -17.03 15.46 6.83
N TYR A 124 -16.30 16.15 7.71
CA TYR A 124 -15.93 15.63 9.02
C TYR A 124 -15.81 16.76 10.03
N GLY A 125 -16.77 16.82 10.97
CA GLY A 125 -16.92 17.93 11.91
C GLY A 125 -15.95 17.90 13.09
N GLU A 126 -15.40 16.74 13.42
CA GLU A 126 -14.49 16.55 14.57
C GLU A 126 -13.12 17.19 14.32
N ASP A 127 -12.46 17.62 15.40
CA ASP A 127 -11.15 18.26 15.33
C ASP A 127 -9.98 17.26 15.22
N LEU A 128 -10.24 15.99 15.54
CA LEU A 128 -9.27 14.91 15.52
C LEU A 128 -9.82 13.68 14.78
N TYR A 129 -8.97 13.08 13.96
CA TYR A 129 -9.21 11.74 13.47
C TYR A 129 -9.02 10.71 14.59
N PRO A 130 -9.73 9.57 14.52
CA PRO A 130 -9.31 8.40 15.27
C PRO A 130 -7.95 7.89 14.80
N ALA A 131 -7.37 6.93 15.51
CA ALA A 131 -6.14 6.30 15.06
C ALA A 131 -6.34 5.61 13.69
N TYR A 132 -5.44 5.87 12.76
CA TYR A 132 -5.39 5.22 11.44
C TYR A 132 -3.95 4.99 11.01
N HIS A 133 -3.73 4.17 10.00
CA HIS A 133 -2.41 3.93 9.42
C HIS A 133 -2.27 4.69 8.11
N SER A 134 -1.08 5.18 7.80
CA SER A 134 -0.76 5.91 6.58
C SER A 134 -1.16 5.15 5.31
N GLY A 135 -1.62 5.89 4.30
CA GLY A 135 -1.89 5.39 2.96
C GLY A 135 -0.70 4.66 2.32
N ALA A 136 0.54 5.03 2.68
CA ALA A 136 1.74 4.36 2.17
C ALA A 136 1.66 2.84 2.34
N PHE A 137 1.20 2.40 3.53
CA PHE A 137 0.95 1.00 3.80
C PHE A 137 0.13 0.77 5.06
N PHE A 138 -0.79 -0.19 4.95
CA PHE A 138 -1.37 -0.85 6.10
C PHE A 138 -1.88 -2.24 5.76
N TYR A 139 -2.14 -3.03 6.80
CA TYR A 139 -2.77 -4.34 6.67
C TYR A 139 -3.93 -4.51 7.65
N LEU A 140 -4.85 -5.37 7.26
CA LEU A 140 -5.98 -5.81 8.05
C LEU A 140 -5.97 -7.33 8.12
N THR A 141 -6.20 -7.86 9.31
CA THR A 141 -6.59 -9.28 9.46
C THR A 141 -7.90 -9.55 8.73
N ASN A 142 -8.10 -10.81 8.34
CA ASN A 142 -9.28 -11.25 7.59
C ASN A 142 -10.61 -10.71 8.13
N SER A 143 -10.82 -10.81 9.44
CA SER A 143 -12.08 -10.41 10.07
C SER A 143 -12.31 -8.90 10.09
N LEU A 144 -11.24 -8.09 10.07
CA LEU A 144 -11.34 -6.64 9.88
C LEU A 144 -11.56 -6.28 8.42
N ALA A 145 -10.83 -6.90 7.48
CA ALA A 145 -11.03 -6.69 6.05
C ALA A 145 -12.47 -7.01 5.63
N ARG A 146 -13.03 -8.11 6.15
CA ARG A 146 -14.45 -8.45 6.01
C ARG A 146 -15.37 -7.34 6.52
N CYS A 147 -15.10 -6.85 7.73
CA CYS A 147 -15.92 -5.80 8.33
C CYS A 147 -15.85 -4.49 7.53
N VAL A 148 -14.66 -4.13 7.02
CA VAL A 148 -14.47 -2.98 6.12
C VAL A 148 -15.28 -3.17 4.84
N ALA A 149 -15.20 -4.34 4.21
CA ALA A 149 -15.97 -4.67 3.00
C ALA A 149 -17.49 -4.55 3.22
N GLU A 150 -18.01 -5.04 4.36
CA GLU A 150 -19.43 -5.03 4.68
C GLU A 150 -19.94 -3.65 5.14
N SER A 151 -19.07 -2.84 5.79
CA SER A 151 -19.47 -1.56 6.40
C SER A 151 -19.17 -0.34 5.54
N SER A 152 -18.37 -0.47 4.47
CA SER A 152 -17.97 0.67 3.63
C SER A 152 -19.12 1.33 2.87
N THR A 153 -20.24 0.63 2.71
CA THR A 153 -21.47 1.17 2.11
C THR A 153 -22.51 1.61 3.16
N ASN A 154 -22.13 1.66 4.43
CA ASN A 154 -23.04 2.10 5.49
C ASN A 154 -23.32 3.60 5.32
N PRO A 155 -24.60 4.03 5.26
CA PRO A 155 -24.95 5.44 5.06
C PRO A 155 -24.54 6.36 6.21
N LEU A 156 -24.17 5.80 7.37
CA LEU A 156 -23.64 6.55 8.51
C LEU A 156 -22.11 6.77 8.43
N LEU A 157 -21.43 6.20 7.45
CA LEU A 157 -20.01 6.44 7.20
C LEU A 157 -19.88 7.75 6.39
N PRO A 158 -19.21 8.79 6.92
CA PRO A 158 -18.96 9.99 6.13
C PRO A 158 -18.00 9.69 4.98
N TYR A 159 -18.20 10.36 3.84
CA TYR A 159 -17.19 10.40 2.80
C TYR A 159 -16.03 11.29 3.25
N ILE A 160 -14.82 10.73 3.25
CA ILE A 160 -13.58 11.42 3.62
C ILE A 160 -12.63 11.33 2.44
N PRO A 161 -12.16 12.45 1.85
CA PRO A 161 -11.26 12.45 0.70
C PRO A 161 -9.93 11.75 0.96
N VAL A 162 -9.49 11.76 2.22
CA VAL A 162 -8.27 11.12 2.72
C VAL A 162 -8.61 9.68 3.11
N GLU A 163 -8.26 8.71 2.24
CA GLU A 163 -8.82 7.36 2.28
C GLU A 163 -8.40 6.56 3.51
N ASP A 164 -7.16 6.74 3.94
CA ASP A 164 -6.54 6.06 5.06
C ASP A 164 -7.14 6.52 6.40
N ALA A 165 -7.39 7.82 6.56
CA ALA A 165 -8.22 8.37 7.64
C ALA A 165 -9.66 7.83 7.59
N GLY A 166 -10.24 7.72 6.38
CA GLY A 166 -11.56 7.11 6.17
C GLY A 166 -11.64 5.66 6.66
N VAL A 167 -10.61 4.85 6.40
CA VAL A 167 -10.51 3.48 6.93
C VAL A 167 -10.45 3.49 8.46
N GLY A 168 -9.67 4.39 9.08
CA GLY A 168 -9.63 4.51 10.54
C GLY A 168 -10.97 4.91 11.16
N ILE A 169 -11.71 5.82 10.53
CA ILE A 169 -13.07 6.22 10.95
C ILE A 169 -14.01 5.03 10.88
N LEU A 170 -14.04 4.32 9.75
CA LEU A 170 -14.85 3.12 9.58
C LEU A 170 -14.53 2.09 10.66
N LEU A 171 -13.25 1.80 10.87
CA LEU A 171 -12.82 0.79 11.84
C LEU A 171 -13.24 1.13 13.26
N LYS A 172 -13.07 2.39 13.68
CA LYS A 172 -13.51 2.86 15.01
C LYS A 172 -15.03 2.78 15.16
N GLN A 173 -15.78 3.10 14.11
CA GLN A 173 -17.24 3.20 14.19
C GLN A 173 -17.92 1.83 14.13
N PHE A 174 -17.43 0.92 13.29
CA PHE A 174 -18.14 -0.32 12.96
C PHE A 174 -17.38 -1.61 13.28
N CYS A 175 -16.04 -1.56 13.34
CA CYS A 175 -15.25 -2.79 13.35
C CYS A 175 -14.51 -3.09 14.65
N GLN A 176 -14.29 -2.10 15.54
CA GLN A 176 -13.68 -2.30 16.86
C GLN A 176 -12.41 -3.18 16.78
N PRO A 177 -11.31 -2.68 16.17
CA PRO A 177 -10.04 -3.41 16.15
C PRO A 177 -9.61 -3.76 17.58
N PHE A 178 -9.12 -4.98 17.76
CA PHE A 178 -8.58 -5.43 19.05
C PHE A 178 -7.26 -4.72 19.35
N ASP A 179 -6.45 -4.54 18.31
CA ASP A 179 -5.16 -3.86 18.40
C ASP A 179 -4.90 -3.03 17.14
N ILE A 180 -4.24 -1.88 17.34
CA ILE A 180 -3.83 -0.92 16.32
C ILE A 180 -2.32 -0.74 16.42
N GLN A 181 -1.58 -1.49 15.60
CA GLN A 181 -0.14 -1.69 15.74
C GLN A 181 0.68 -0.68 14.96
N ASN A 182 1.56 0.04 15.66
CA ASN A 182 2.55 0.87 15.00
C ASN A 182 3.76 0.04 14.54
N MET A 183 3.90 -0.10 13.23
CA MET A 183 5.00 -0.80 12.57
C MET A 183 6.12 0.14 12.10
N TYR A 184 6.24 1.33 12.70
CA TYR A 184 7.27 2.31 12.35
C TYR A 184 8.70 1.75 12.27
N GLN A 185 9.06 0.77 13.12
CA GLN A 185 10.40 0.18 13.13
C GLN A 185 10.69 -0.71 11.91
N ILE A 186 9.64 -1.22 11.27
CA ILE A 186 9.70 -2.06 10.07
C ILE A 186 9.55 -1.18 8.82
N PHE A 187 8.89 -0.03 8.98
CA PHE A 187 8.81 1.01 7.96
C PHE A 187 10.10 1.81 7.92
N ASP A 188 11.06 1.33 7.14
CA ASP A 188 12.15 2.18 6.67
C ASP A 188 11.55 3.15 5.62
N TRP A 189 11.49 4.45 5.96
CA TRP A 189 10.90 5.54 5.16
C TRP A 189 11.54 5.74 3.78
N THR A 190 12.54 4.93 3.49
CA THR A 190 13.54 5.08 2.46
C THR A 190 13.13 4.31 1.19
N LEU A 191 12.14 3.40 1.28
CA LEU A 191 11.52 2.68 0.14
C LEU A 191 10.49 3.52 -0.65
N THR A 192 10.55 4.85 -0.50
CA THR A 192 9.85 5.79 -1.38
C THR A 192 10.73 6.01 -2.60
N LEU A 193 10.22 5.78 -3.81
CA LEU A 193 10.95 6.13 -5.03
C LEU A 193 11.34 7.62 -4.97
N LEU A 194 12.64 7.92 -5.03
CA LEU A 194 13.09 9.30 -5.22
C LEU A 194 12.69 9.73 -6.63
N PRO A 195 12.28 11.00 -6.84
CA PRO A 195 11.80 11.52 -8.12
C PRO A 195 12.84 11.61 -9.25
N ASN A 196 13.92 10.80 -9.25
CA ASN A 196 14.93 10.68 -10.31
C ASN A 196 15.82 9.43 -10.15
N PRO A 197 15.38 8.21 -10.53
CA PRO A 197 16.28 7.06 -10.65
C PRO A 197 17.38 7.30 -11.70
N VAL A 198 18.62 6.96 -11.35
CA VAL A 198 19.76 7.07 -12.25
C VAL A 198 19.88 5.77 -13.06
N LYS A 199 19.81 5.89 -14.39
CA LYS A 199 19.90 4.76 -15.31
C LYS A 199 21.36 4.48 -15.67
N TYR A 200 21.83 3.26 -15.41
CA TYR A 200 23.14 2.78 -15.86
C TYR A 200 23.01 1.38 -16.47
N ASN A 201 23.33 1.23 -17.77
CA ASN A 201 23.46 -0.07 -18.46
C ASN A 201 22.36 -1.11 -18.10
N GLU A 202 21.09 -0.81 -18.39
CA GLU A 202 19.93 -1.69 -18.14
C GLU A 202 19.59 -1.98 -16.67
N ARG A 203 20.30 -1.35 -15.73
CA ARG A 203 19.95 -1.33 -14.30
C ARG A 203 19.28 -0.01 -13.96
N LEU A 204 18.18 -0.08 -13.21
CA LEU A 204 17.61 1.07 -12.55
C LEU A 204 18.17 1.08 -11.13
N GLU A 205 19.05 2.02 -10.82
CA GLU A 205 19.50 2.21 -9.44
C GLU A 205 18.51 3.14 -8.75
N VAL A 206 17.68 2.57 -7.88
CA VAL A 206 16.83 3.35 -6.99
C VAL A 206 17.64 3.60 -5.72
N ILE A 207 18.20 4.81 -5.63
CA ILE A 207 18.92 5.21 -4.43
C ILE A 207 17.89 5.51 -3.35
N ILE A 208 17.78 4.58 -2.42
CA ILE A 208 17.05 4.70 -1.17
C ILE A 208 17.86 5.61 -0.24
N GLN A 209 17.32 6.78 0.12
CA GLN A 209 18.06 7.75 0.91
C GLN A 209 18.11 7.33 2.38
N ASN A 210 19.31 7.25 2.97
CA ASN A 210 19.60 7.13 4.42
C ASN A 210 19.56 5.77 5.12
N SER A 211 19.43 4.65 4.42
CA SER A 211 19.93 3.38 4.94
C SER A 211 21.33 3.11 4.40
N ARG A 212 22.13 2.34 5.13
CA ARG A 212 23.38 1.75 4.62
C ARG A 212 23.04 0.68 3.56
N ALA A 213 22.10 0.92 2.67
CA ALA A 213 21.52 -0.01 1.71
C ALA A 213 21.01 0.77 0.49
N ALA A 214 21.67 0.63 -0.66
CA ALA A 214 21.07 1.02 -1.95
C ALA A 214 20.29 -0.18 -2.52
N VAL A 215 19.07 0.05 -2.99
CA VAL A 215 18.28 -0.93 -3.74
C VAL A 215 18.55 -0.77 -5.23
N VAL A 216 19.35 -1.67 -5.76
CA VAL A 216 19.50 -1.79 -7.22
C VAL A 216 18.32 -2.59 -7.74
N LEU A 217 17.55 -2.06 -8.68
CA LEU A 217 16.61 -2.83 -9.48
C LEU A 217 17.34 -3.30 -10.73
N GLU A 218 17.77 -4.56 -10.74
CA GLU A 218 18.35 -5.16 -11.95
C GLU A 218 17.22 -5.73 -12.81
N VAL A 219 16.92 -5.06 -13.92
CA VAL A 219 16.01 -5.57 -14.95
C VAL A 219 16.83 -6.31 -15.99
N LYS A 220 16.96 -7.64 -15.85
CA LYS A 220 17.64 -8.46 -16.85
C LYS A 220 16.65 -8.97 -17.90
N GLY A 221 16.96 -8.74 -19.17
CA GLY A 221 16.18 -9.21 -20.31
C GLY A 221 15.99 -10.73 -20.34
N GLU A 222 14.85 -11.13 -20.92
CA GLU A 222 14.35 -12.51 -21.05
C GLU A 222 14.06 -13.23 -19.72
N GLY A 223 13.41 -12.50 -18.83
CA GLY A 223 12.90 -13.04 -17.59
C GLY A 223 12.38 -11.89 -16.77
N ASN A 224 11.07 -11.73 -16.77
CA ASN A 224 10.25 -10.91 -15.90
C ASN A 224 10.69 -11.02 -14.43
N LEU A 225 11.80 -10.36 -14.03
CA LEU A 225 12.48 -10.56 -12.76
C LEU A 225 12.91 -9.20 -12.19
N LEU A 226 12.36 -8.81 -11.03
CA LEU A 226 12.99 -7.83 -10.15
C LEU A 226 14.04 -8.56 -9.32
N ARG A 227 15.21 -7.96 -9.16
CA ARG A 227 16.10 -8.32 -8.06
C ARG A 227 16.29 -7.12 -7.17
N LEU A 228 15.98 -7.29 -5.87
CA LEU A 228 16.33 -6.30 -4.86
C LEU A 228 17.66 -6.69 -4.24
N TYR A 229 18.59 -5.74 -4.30
CA TYR A 229 19.89 -5.85 -3.66
C TYR A 229 19.94 -4.91 -2.45
N GLU A 230 20.65 -5.31 -1.41
CA GLU A 230 21.04 -4.41 -0.32
C GLU A 230 22.52 -4.05 -0.54
N SER A 231 22.83 -2.76 -0.74
CA SER A 231 24.22 -2.30 -0.88
C SER A 231 24.72 -1.59 0.38
N ARG A 232 25.62 -2.23 1.14
CA ARG A 232 26.24 -1.61 2.32
C ARG A 232 27.30 -0.58 1.92
N TYR A 233 27.10 0.69 2.26
CA TYR A 233 28.13 1.73 2.07
C TYR A 233 29.26 1.57 3.10
N GLY A 234 30.50 1.45 2.61
CA GLY A 234 31.75 1.29 3.37
C GLY A 234 32.87 0.69 2.50
N ASN A 235 34.10 0.59 3.03
CA ASN A 235 35.26 0.05 2.30
C ASN A 235 35.10 -1.43 1.87
N ASP A 236 34.14 -2.15 2.47
CA ASP A 236 33.74 -3.52 2.14
C ASP A 236 32.33 -3.56 1.53
N ALA A 237 32.04 -2.66 0.58
CA ALA A 237 30.74 -2.63 -0.09
C ALA A 237 30.48 -3.94 -0.83
N GLN A 238 29.57 -4.77 -0.27
CA GLN A 238 29.05 -5.96 -0.92
C GLN A 238 27.58 -5.73 -1.28
N THR A 239 27.25 -6.04 -2.53
CA THR A 239 25.88 -6.06 -3.04
C THR A 239 25.32 -7.47 -2.80
N ILE A 240 24.47 -7.62 -1.79
CA ILE A 240 23.90 -8.92 -1.45
C ILE A 240 22.51 -9.03 -2.11
N PRO A 241 22.26 -10.01 -2.99
CA PRO A 241 20.92 -10.27 -3.49
C PRO A 241 20.05 -10.71 -2.32
N ARG A 242 19.05 -9.91 -1.98
CA ARG A 242 18.09 -10.26 -0.93
C ARG A 242 16.91 -11.01 -1.52
N TYR A 243 16.40 -10.51 -2.63
CA TYR A 243 15.15 -11.00 -3.18
C TYR A 243 15.19 -11.07 -4.69
N THR A 244 14.47 -12.05 -5.23
CA THR A 244 14.19 -12.18 -6.65
C THR A 244 12.67 -12.31 -6.79
N TYR A 245 12.03 -11.27 -7.30
CA TYR A 245 10.60 -11.27 -7.62
C TYR A 245 10.45 -11.61 -9.08
N HIS A 246 9.50 -12.47 -9.43
CA HIS A 246 9.07 -12.58 -10.82
C HIS A 246 8.13 -11.41 -11.11
N VAL A 247 8.64 -10.34 -11.71
CA VAL A 247 7.85 -9.18 -12.14
C VAL A 247 7.27 -9.50 -13.47
N LEU A 248 6.05 -10.02 -13.47
CA LEU A 248 5.35 -10.40 -14.69
C LEU A 248 5.11 -9.18 -15.60
N ASN A 249 5.10 -7.96 -15.05
CA ASN A 249 4.68 -6.76 -15.75
C ASN A 249 5.81 -6.05 -16.53
N GLN A 250 5.86 -6.24 -17.86
CA GLN A 250 6.79 -5.55 -18.76
C GLN A 250 6.57 -4.02 -18.78
N LYS A 251 5.36 -3.52 -18.56
CA LYS A 251 5.08 -2.09 -18.44
C LYS A 251 5.49 -1.50 -17.10
N PHE A 252 5.45 -2.25 -16.01
CA PHE A 252 6.08 -1.85 -14.76
C PHE A 252 7.60 -1.75 -14.95
N LEU A 253 8.18 -2.73 -15.64
CA LEU A 253 9.60 -2.66 -16.04
C LEU A 253 9.86 -1.48 -16.97
N ASP A 254 8.97 -1.16 -17.90
CA ASP A 254 9.13 -0.06 -18.83
C ASP A 254 8.82 1.31 -18.20
N PHE A 255 7.91 1.37 -17.22
CA PHE A 255 7.65 2.50 -16.31
C PHE A 255 8.92 2.79 -15.52
N CYS A 256 9.49 1.78 -14.84
CA CYS A 256 10.80 1.86 -14.21
C CYS A 256 11.88 2.32 -15.19
N LYS A 257 11.89 1.86 -16.45
CA LYS A 257 12.93 2.23 -17.45
C LYS A 257 12.75 3.61 -18.09
N HIS A 258 11.53 4.13 -18.18
CA HIS A 258 11.18 5.39 -18.87
C HIS A 258 10.99 6.55 -17.90
N GLN A 259 10.44 6.30 -16.71
CA GLN A 259 10.25 7.32 -15.71
C GLN A 259 11.46 7.28 -14.77
N GLY A 260 12.38 8.19 -15.06
CA GLY A 260 13.23 8.81 -14.07
C GLY A 260 12.43 9.62 -13.05
N THR A 261 11.37 9.06 -12.45
CA THR A 261 10.59 9.68 -11.36
C THR A 261 10.08 8.62 -10.39
#